data_AF-A0A847EIA0-F1
#
_entry.id   AF-A0A847EIA0-F1
#
_cell.length_a   1.000
_cell.length_b   1.000
_cell.length_c   1.000
_cell.angle_alpha   90.00
_cell.angle_beta   90.00
_cell.angle_gamma   90.00
#
_symmetry.space_group_name_H-M   'P 1'
#
loop_
_entity.id
_entity.type
_entity.pdbx_description
1 polymer ?
#
loop_
_entity_poly.entity_id
_entity_poly.type
_entity_poly.pdbx_seq_one_letter_code
_entity_poly.pdbx_strand_id
1 'polypeptide(L)'
;MPTDYRKYRKDLTSLLKLTRKLYFDLERFVMQQGDKNEEEPGASFLSYYQNWYTESHAFIAQVMPARLPEFDALYMGDEKRKDVNPDTYAIRDWFLNARIFPIRVSASKKREYAAMVLKRFQIQCRILESAAESFKKLLNELESSLSDPSRRSSEEAAVQASLDINRIIVENKEKLFADGDASFWEDDF
;
A
#
# COMPACT_ATOMS: atom_id res chain seq x y z
N MET A 1 -2.75 -0.62 -26.89
CA MET A 1 -1.53 0.17 -26.62
C MET A 1 -0.56 -0.75 -25.88
N PRO A 2 0.66 -1.00 -26.38
CA PRO A 2 1.61 -1.85 -25.68
C PRO A 2 2.09 -1.10 -24.44
N THR A 3 1.76 -1.62 -23.28
CA THR A 3 2.08 -1.00 -22.00
C THR A 3 3.58 -1.07 -21.74
N ASP A 4 4.25 0.09 -21.65
CA ASP A 4 5.70 0.13 -21.43
C ASP A 4 6.03 -0.31 -20.00
N TYR A 5 6.46 -1.57 -19.86
CA TYR A 5 6.85 -2.18 -18.58
C TYR A 5 7.96 -1.42 -17.85
N ARG A 6 8.77 -0.61 -18.56
CA ARG A 6 9.79 0.25 -17.95
C ARG A 6 9.17 1.36 -17.11
N LYS A 7 8.00 1.84 -17.52
CA LYS A 7 7.22 2.83 -16.77
C LYS A 7 6.76 2.26 -15.43
N TYR A 8 6.23 1.04 -15.41
CA TYR A 8 5.83 0.36 -14.16
C TYR A 8 6.97 0.21 -13.17
N ARG A 9 8.18 -0.12 -13.64
CA ARG A 9 9.36 -0.23 -12.78
C ARG A 9 9.77 1.11 -12.17
N LYS A 10 9.69 2.19 -12.94
CA LYS A 10 9.96 3.56 -12.48
C LYS A 10 8.92 4.02 -11.46
N ASP A 11 7.65 3.79 -11.75
CA ASP A 11 6.53 4.18 -10.90
C ASP A 11 6.59 3.41 -9.56
N LEU A 12 6.80 2.09 -9.60
CA LEU A 12 7.01 1.28 -8.39
C LEU A 12 8.22 1.73 -7.57
N THR A 13 9.33 2.08 -8.24
CA THR A 13 10.51 2.60 -7.52
C THR A 13 10.22 3.92 -6.83
N SER A 14 9.41 4.79 -7.46
CA SER A 14 9.01 6.07 -6.90
C SER A 14 8.08 5.88 -5.70
N LEU A 15 7.13 4.94 -5.82
CA LEU A 15 6.23 4.57 -4.72
C LEU A 15 6.98 4.01 -3.51
N LEU A 16 7.96 3.13 -3.72
CA LEU A 16 8.79 2.59 -2.62
C LEU A 16 9.69 3.66 -1.98
N LYS A 17 10.19 4.62 -2.76
CA LYS A 17 10.93 5.77 -2.22
C LYS A 17 10.04 6.65 -1.34
N LEU A 18 8.82 6.94 -1.80
CA LEU A 18 7.83 7.69 -1.02
C LEU A 18 7.48 6.93 0.27
N THR A 19 7.27 5.62 0.19
CA THR A 19 7.01 4.74 1.36
C THR A 19 8.07 4.94 2.45
N ARG A 20 9.36 4.84 2.08
CA ARG A 20 10.48 5.03 3.02
C ARG A 20 10.51 6.45 3.58
N LYS A 21 10.31 7.47 2.73
CA LYS A 21 10.26 8.88 3.17
C LYS A 21 9.19 9.06 4.25
N LEU A 22 7.97 8.56 4.02
CA LEU A 22 6.87 8.68 4.98
C LEU A 22 7.12 7.90 6.26
N TYR A 23 7.75 6.72 6.17
CA TYR A 23 8.06 5.90 7.33
C TYR A 23 9.07 6.60 8.24
N PHE A 24 10.18 7.07 7.67
CA PHE A 24 11.21 7.80 8.44
C PHE A 24 10.68 9.13 8.97
N ASP A 25 9.81 9.81 8.24
CA ASP A 25 9.20 11.04 8.73
C ASP A 25 8.35 10.81 9.99
N LEU A 26 7.49 9.79 9.97
CA LEU A 26 6.67 9.43 11.12
C LEU A 26 7.51 8.86 12.28
N GLU A 27 8.54 8.07 11.98
CA GLU A 27 9.48 7.54 12.97
C GLU A 27 10.24 8.66 13.69
N ARG A 28 10.74 9.66 12.96
CA ARG A 28 11.39 10.85 13.55
C ARG A 28 10.46 11.60 14.49
N PHE A 29 9.18 11.73 14.14
CA PHE A 29 8.18 12.34 15.02
C PHE A 29 8.03 11.58 16.33
N VAL A 30 7.98 10.25 16.28
CA VAL A 30 7.89 9.39 17.46
C VAL A 30 9.17 9.47 18.31
N MET A 31 10.34 9.48 17.67
CA MET A 31 11.65 9.48 18.33
C MET A 31 12.16 10.85 18.80
N GLN A 32 11.45 11.95 18.50
CA GLN A 32 11.90 13.33 18.77
C GLN A 32 13.23 13.69 18.10
N GLN A 33 13.49 13.15 16.92
CA GLN A 33 14.62 13.58 16.10
C GLN A 33 14.14 14.71 15.18
N GLY A 34 14.24 15.95 15.66
CA GLY A 34 14.01 17.15 14.88
C GLY A 34 15.29 17.96 14.78
N ASP A 35 15.76 18.22 13.56
CA ASP A 35 16.81 19.21 13.32
C ASP A 35 16.13 20.59 13.15
N LYS A 36 16.77 21.65 13.65
CA LYS A 36 16.22 23.03 13.60
C LYS A 36 16.10 23.57 12.16
N ASN A 37 16.70 22.88 11.19
CA ASN A 37 16.76 23.28 9.78
C ASN A 37 15.91 22.40 8.85
N GLU A 38 15.16 21.42 9.37
CA GLU A 38 14.34 20.51 8.55
C GLU A 38 12.83 20.76 8.72
N GLU A 39 12.02 20.22 7.80
CA GLU A 39 10.56 20.14 7.94
C GLU A 39 10.20 19.53 9.31
N GLU A 40 9.13 20.06 9.94
CA GLU A 40 8.63 19.49 11.19
C GLU A 40 8.36 17.99 11.02
N PRO A 41 8.92 17.12 11.89
CA PRO A 41 8.73 15.68 11.78
C PRO A 41 7.24 15.32 11.71
N GLY A 42 6.87 14.44 10.77
CA GLY A 42 5.49 14.00 10.56
C GLY A 42 4.70 14.87 9.56
N ALA A 43 5.21 16.03 9.14
CA ALA A 43 4.54 16.89 8.16
C ALA A 43 4.44 16.24 6.76
N SER A 44 5.50 15.54 6.34
CA SER A 44 5.52 14.81 5.08
C SER A 44 4.52 13.63 5.12
N PHE A 45 4.44 12.90 6.24
CA PHE A 45 3.45 11.84 6.44
C PHE A 45 2.02 12.40 6.30
N LEU A 46 1.71 13.50 7.00
CA LEU A 46 0.39 14.11 6.95
C LEU A 46 0.00 14.60 5.54
N SER A 47 0.97 15.10 4.77
CA SER A 47 0.72 15.71 3.47
C SER A 47 0.58 14.70 2.34
N TYR A 48 1.38 13.62 2.38
CA TYR A 48 1.52 12.71 1.23
C TYR A 48 0.93 11.33 1.45
N TYR A 49 0.51 10.97 2.67
CA TYR A 49 -0.04 9.64 2.95
C TYR A 49 -1.25 9.30 2.08
N GLN A 50 -2.18 10.23 1.85
CA GLN A 50 -3.40 9.92 1.07
C GLN A 50 -3.09 9.59 -0.39
N ASN A 51 -2.13 10.30 -0.99
CA ASN A 51 -1.65 10.00 -2.34
C ASN A 51 -0.93 8.64 -2.36
N TRP A 52 -0.04 8.41 -1.39
CA TRP A 52 0.66 7.14 -1.24
C TRP A 52 -0.31 5.97 -1.03
N TYR A 53 -1.34 6.14 -0.21
CA TYR A 53 -2.35 5.11 0.08
C TYR A 53 -3.11 4.75 -1.18
N THR A 54 -3.54 5.76 -1.95
CA THR A 54 -4.28 5.55 -3.20
C THR A 54 -3.44 4.77 -4.23
N GLU A 55 -2.18 5.17 -4.43
CA GLU A 55 -1.27 4.49 -5.36
C GLU A 55 -0.94 3.06 -4.89
N SER A 56 -0.68 2.89 -3.59
CA SER A 56 -0.37 1.58 -3.00
C SER A 56 -1.57 0.64 -3.06
N HIS A 57 -2.77 1.14 -2.75
CA HIS A 57 -4.01 0.39 -2.82
C HIS A 57 -4.27 -0.12 -4.23
N ALA A 58 -4.16 0.74 -5.25
CA ALA A 58 -4.34 0.35 -6.64
C ALA A 58 -3.33 -0.72 -7.08
N PHE A 59 -2.07 -0.60 -6.66
CA PHE A 59 -1.03 -1.58 -6.95
C PHE A 59 -1.29 -2.93 -6.23
N ILE A 60 -1.61 -2.90 -4.94
CA ILE A 60 -1.90 -4.11 -4.15
C ILE A 60 -3.14 -4.82 -4.71
N ALA A 61 -4.17 -4.08 -5.10
CA ALA A 61 -5.37 -4.66 -5.71
C ALA A 61 -5.06 -5.45 -7.01
N GLN A 62 -4.04 -5.04 -7.75
CA GLN A 62 -3.63 -5.73 -8.99
C GLN A 62 -2.72 -6.92 -8.74
N VAL A 63 -1.81 -6.82 -7.76
CA VAL A 63 -0.75 -7.81 -7.56
C VAL A 63 -1.07 -8.81 -6.45
N MET A 64 -1.74 -8.36 -5.38
CA MET A 64 -2.00 -9.15 -4.18
C MET A 64 -3.32 -8.74 -3.47
N PRO A 65 -4.48 -8.74 -4.15
CA PRO A 65 -5.77 -8.33 -3.62
C PRO A 65 -6.23 -9.14 -2.40
N ALA A 66 -5.77 -10.39 -2.22
CA ALA A 66 -6.03 -11.14 -1.00
C ALA A 66 -5.51 -10.43 0.27
N ARG A 67 -4.55 -9.49 0.14
CA ARG A 67 -4.01 -8.67 1.24
C ARG A 67 -4.66 -7.29 1.33
N LEU A 68 -5.52 -6.92 0.39
CA LEU A 68 -6.19 -5.62 0.36
C LEU A 68 -7.09 -5.40 1.59
N PRO A 69 -7.90 -6.38 2.05
CA PRO A 69 -8.71 -6.19 3.26
C PRO A 69 -7.87 -5.89 4.51
N GLU A 70 -6.72 -6.56 4.65
CA GLU A 70 -5.79 -6.27 5.75
C GLU A 70 -5.18 -4.87 5.62
N PHE A 71 -4.81 -4.47 4.40
CA PHE A 71 -4.27 -3.15 4.12
C PHE A 71 -5.26 -2.03 4.51
N ASP A 72 -6.54 -2.21 4.20
CA ASP A 72 -7.62 -1.27 4.52
C ASP A 72 -7.97 -1.26 6.01
N ALA A 73 -8.00 -2.44 6.64
CA ALA A 73 -8.26 -2.56 8.08
C ALA A 73 -7.23 -1.79 8.92
N LEU A 74 -5.97 -1.72 8.47
CA LEU A 74 -4.92 -0.92 9.13
C LEU A 74 -5.20 0.59 9.07
N TYR A 75 -5.85 1.06 8.00
CA TYR A 75 -6.27 2.45 7.87
C TYR A 75 -7.54 2.74 8.68
N MET A 76 -8.59 1.95 8.49
CA MET A 76 -9.91 2.18 9.08
C MET A 76 -9.96 1.88 10.59
N GLY A 77 -9.22 0.86 11.03
CA GLY A 77 -9.38 0.22 12.34
C GLY A 77 -10.66 -0.59 12.44
N ASP A 78 -10.98 -1.05 13.64
CA ASP A 78 -12.23 -1.76 13.92
C ASP A 78 -13.44 -0.80 13.82
N GLU A 79 -14.42 -1.13 12.99
CA GLU A 79 -15.65 -0.36 12.78
C GLU A 79 -16.64 -0.53 13.94
N LYS A 80 -16.58 -1.63 14.69
CA LYS A 80 -17.47 -1.94 15.82
C LYS A 80 -16.93 -1.43 17.15
N ARG A 81 -15.84 -0.65 17.13
CA ARG A 81 -15.23 -0.08 18.34
C ARG A 81 -16.17 0.90 19.03
N LYS A 82 -16.36 0.72 20.33
CA LYS A 82 -17.15 1.65 21.16
C LYS A 82 -16.37 2.90 21.54
N ASP A 83 -15.05 2.77 21.70
CA ASP A 83 -14.15 3.83 22.16
C ASP A 83 -12.85 3.85 21.35
N VAL A 84 -12.26 5.05 21.23
CA VAL A 84 -10.94 5.27 20.64
C VAL A 84 -9.90 5.37 21.76
N ASN A 85 -9.10 4.31 21.92
CA ASN A 85 -8.01 4.22 22.89
C ASN A 85 -6.70 3.87 22.14
N PRO A 86 -5.52 3.88 22.79
CA PRO A 86 -4.25 3.58 22.11
C PRO A 86 -4.26 2.25 21.35
N ASP A 87 -4.93 1.23 21.86
CA ASP A 87 -5.01 -0.09 21.24
C ASP A 87 -5.90 -0.10 19.99
N THR A 88 -6.99 0.67 20.00
CA THR A 88 -7.95 0.78 18.89
C THR A 88 -7.65 1.92 17.91
N TYR A 89 -6.62 2.74 18.18
CA TYR A 89 -6.30 3.93 17.40
C TYR A 89 -5.76 3.61 15.99
N ALA A 90 -6.51 3.93 14.96
CA ALA A 90 -6.17 3.66 13.57
C ALA A 90 -5.44 4.82 12.88
N ILE A 91 -4.92 4.56 11.68
CA ILE A 91 -4.29 5.62 10.87
C ILE A 91 -5.32 6.69 10.49
N ARG A 92 -6.56 6.30 10.16
CA ARG A 92 -7.66 7.25 9.89
C ARG A 92 -7.91 8.20 11.07
N ASP A 93 -7.86 7.68 12.30
CA ASP A 93 -8.04 8.50 13.51
C ASP A 93 -6.95 9.57 13.60
N TRP A 94 -5.71 9.27 13.18
CA TRP A 94 -4.65 10.27 13.12
C TRP A 94 -5.00 11.42 12.18
N PHE A 95 -5.55 11.15 11.00
CA PHE A 95 -5.90 12.21 10.05
C PHE A 95 -7.12 13.02 10.47
N LEU A 96 -8.13 12.37 11.06
CA LEU A 96 -9.30 13.04 11.62
C LEU A 96 -8.89 13.91 12.82
N ASN A 97 -8.05 13.37 13.70
CA ASN A 97 -7.58 14.07 14.88
C ASN A 97 -6.42 15.03 14.60
N ALA A 98 -5.68 14.93 13.50
CA ALA A 98 -4.61 15.88 13.15
C ALA A 98 -5.18 17.28 12.92
N ARG A 99 -6.44 17.39 12.50
CA ARG A 99 -7.19 18.66 12.43
C ARG A 99 -7.86 19.04 13.75
N ILE A 100 -8.13 18.08 14.64
CA ILE A 100 -8.95 18.26 15.84
C ILE A 100 -8.13 18.24 17.14
N PHE A 101 -6.86 17.81 17.17
CA PHE A 101 -6.02 17.82 18.37
C PHE A 101 -6.14 19.21 18.98
N PRO A 102 -6.93 19.38 20.04
CA PRO A 102 -7.09 20.68 20.62
C PRO A 102 -5.69 21.05 21.09
N ILE A 103 -5.43 22.34 21.15
CA ILE A 103 -4.21 22.96 21.71
C ILE A 103 -3.85 22.43 23.13
N ARG A 104 -4.66 21.52 23.71
CA ARG A 104 -4.60 20.94 25.05
C ARG A 104 -4.08 19.49 25.17
N VAL A 105 -3.80 18.75 24.08
CA VAL A 105 -3.20 17.40 24.21
C VAL A 105 -1.69 17.51 24.39
N SER A 106 -1.18 16.99 25.51
CA SER A 106 0.25 16.97 25.82
C SER A 106 1.07 16.31 24.70
N ALA A 107 2.26 16.82 24.42
CA ALA A 107 3.17 16.26 23.43
C ALA A 107 3.45 14.76 23.63
N SER A 108 3.53 14.29 24.87
CA SER A 108 3.69 12.86 25.20
C SER A 108 2.57 12.00 24.64
N LYS A 109 1.31 12.42 24.86
CA LYS A 109 0.12 11.70 24.38
C LYS A 109 0.00 11.72 22.85
N LYS A 110 0.39 12.82 22.19
CA LYS A 110 0.49 12.85 20.71
C LYS A 110 1.49 11.83 20.18
N ARG A 111 2.64 11.66 20.85
CA ARG A 111 3.65 10.66 20.48
C ARG A 111 3.17 9.22 20.68
N GLU A 112 2.45 8.96 21.76
CA GLU A 112 1.87 7.65 22.02
C GLU A 112 0.94 7.22 20.87
N TYR A 113 0.03 8.09 20.45
CA TYR A 113 -0.83 7.82 19.30
C TYR A 113 -0.04 7.71 17.99
N ALA A 114 0.95 8.56 17.76
CA ALA A 114 1.81 8.44 16.57
C ALA A 114 2.59 7.13 16.53
N ALA A 115 3.02 6.59 17.67
CA ALA A 115 3.67 5.28 17.74
C ALA A 115 2.70 4.15 17.34
N MET A 116 1.40 4.28 17.67
CA MET A 116 0.38 3.32 17.24
C MET A 116 0.10 3.40 15.74
N VAL A 117 0.12 4.62 15.17
CA VAL A 117 0.02 4.86 13.73
C VAL A 117 1.24 4.29 13.02
N LEU A 118 2.44 4.51 13.55
CA LEU A 118 3.70 4.01 12.98
C LEU A 118 3.69 2.49 12.87
N LYS A 119 3.25 1.77 13.92
CA LYS A 119 3.12 0.31 13.88
C LYS A 119 2.18 -0.17 12.78
N ARG A 120 1.01 0.46 12.63
CA ARG A 120 0.03 0.10 11.58
C ARG A 120 0.56 0.41 10.19
N PHE A 121 1.16 1.59 10.03
CA PHE A 121 1.77 2.01 8.78
C PHE A 121 2.93 1.08 8.38
N GLN A 122 3.73 0.63 9.34
CA GLN A 122 4.79 -0.36 9.09
C GLN A 122 4.23 -1.65 8.48
N ILE A 123 3.07 -2.12 8.93
CA ILE A 123 2.42 -3.31 8.37
C ILE A 123 1.95 -3.02 6.94
N GLN A 124 1.34 -1.85 6.68
CA GLN A 124 0.97 -1.44 5.32
C GLN A 124 2.20 -1.39 4.39
N CYS A 125 3.34 -0.86 4.86
CA CYS A 125 4.60 -0.86 4.12
C CYS A 125 5.07 -2.28 3.78
N ARG A 126 5.01 -3.22 4.73
CA ARG A 126 5.41 -4.63 4.52
C ARG A 126 4.51 -5.33 3.50
N ILE A 127 3.20 -5.06 3.52
CA ILE A 127 2.27 -5.58 2.50
C ILE A 127 2.67 -5.08 1.12
N LEU A 128 2.90 -3.77 0.98
CA LEU A 128 3.34 -3.16 -0.28
C LEU A 128 4.68 -3.72 -0.76
N GLU A 129 5.66 -3.89 0.14
CA GLU A 129 6.97 -4.46 -0.18
C GLU A 129 6.84 -5.91 -0.68
N SER A 130 6.02 -6.73 -0.03
CA SER A 130 5.75 -8.11 -0.45
C SER A 130 5.08 -8.17 -1.82
N ALA A 131 4.10 -7.29 -2.08
CA ALA A 131 3.50 -7.14 -3.40
C ALA A 131 4.55 -6.71 -4.44
N ALA A 132 5.41 -5.75 -4.11
CA ALA A 132 6.47 -5.27 -4.99
C ALA A 132 7.48 -6.37 -5.35
N GLU A 133 7.87 -7.21 -4.39
CA GLU A 133 8.74 -8.36 -4.63
C GLU A 133 8.10 -9.39 -5.54
N SER A 134 6.82 -9.69 -5.31
CA SER A 134 6.04 -10.63 -6.14
C SER A 134 5.96 -10.13 -7.58
N PHE A 135 5.66 -8.84 -7.77
CA PHE A 135 5.64 -8.21 -9.09
C PHE A 135 7.01 -8.24 -9.78
N LYS A 136 8.11 -7.97 -9.06
CA LYS A 136 9.47 -8.03 -9.62
C LYS A 136 9.83 -9.44 -10.07
N LYS A 137 9.45 -10.47 -9.32
CA LYS A 137 9.67 -11.88 -9.73
C LYS A 137 8.94 -12.19 -11.04
N LEU A 138 7.66 -11.83 -11.12
CA LEU A 138 6.86 -12.01 -12.34
C LEU A 138 7.44 -11.26 -13.55
N LEU A 139 7.90 -10.02 -13.35
CA LEU A 139 8.57 -9.26 -14.42
C LEU A 139 9.85 -9.95 -14.90
N ASN A 140 10.68 -10.46 -13.99
CA ASN A 140 11.92 -11.14 -14.36
C ASN A 140 11.64 -12.45 -15.12
N GLU A 141 10.59 -13.19 -14.75
CA GLU A 141 10.15 -14.39 -15.47
C GLU A 141 9.67 -14.04 -16.90
N LEU A 142 8.89 -12.97 -17.04
CA LEU A 142 8.46 -12.45 -18.35
C LEU A 142 9.65 -12.02 -19.22
N GLU A 143 10.59 -11.24 -18.67
CA GLU A 143 11.79 -10.78 -19.38
C GLU A 143 12.66 -11.96 -19.84
N SER A 144 12.78 -12.98 -18.99
CA SER A 144 13.52 -14.22 -19.31
C SER A 144 12.85 -14.99 -20.44
N SER A 145 11.52 -15.14 -20.40
CA SER A 145 10.74 -15.81 -21.46
C SER A 145 10.83 -15.06 -22.79
N LEU A 146 10.77 -13.73 -22.77
CA LEU A 146 10.90 -12.91 -23.97
C LEU A 146 12.29 -12.99 -24.58
N SER A 147 13.34 -13.12 -23.77
CA SER A 147 14.73 -13.13 -24.24
C SER A 147 15.17 -14.47 -24.84
N ASP A 148 14.32 -15.51 -24.77
CA ASP A 148 14.56 -16.81 -25.38
C ASP A 148 14.31 -16.76 -26.90
N PRO A 149 15.36 -16.88 -27.74
CA PRO A 149 15.23 -16.79 -29.20
C PRO A 149 14.50 -17.99 -29.81
N SER A 150 14.26 -19.08 -29.07
CA SER A 150 13.50 -20.24 -29.54
C SER A 150 11.98 -20.01 -29.59
N ARG A 151 11.49 -18.90 -29.04
CA ARG A 151 10.05 -18.59 -28.85
C ARG A 151 9.49 -17.42 -29.67
N ARG A 152 10.22 -16.88 -30.67
CA ARG A 152 9.79 -15.66 -31.38
C ARG A 152 9.38 -15.88 -32.85
N SER A 153 8.06 -15.89 -33.09
CA SER A 153 7.44 -15.06 -34.13
C SER A 153 6.96 -13.77 -33.46
N SER A 154 7.34 -12.61 -33.99
CA SER A 154 7.25 -11.31 -33.31
C SER A 154 5.83 -10.87 -32.92
N GLU A 155 4.80 -11.40 -33.58
CA GLU A 155 3.39 -11.12 -33.24
C GLU A 155 2.86 -12.11 -32.20
N GLU A 156 3.25 -13.38 -32.29
CA GLU A 156 2.89 -14.42 -31.32
C GLU A 156 3.48 -14.10 -29.94
N ALA A 157 4.70 -13.56 -29.86
CA ALA A 157 5.31 -13.18 -28.58
C ALA A 157 4.59 -12.01 -27.89
N ALA A 158 4.06 -11.05 -28.65
CA ALA A 158 3.33 -9.90 -28.10
C ALA A 158 1.89 -10.26 -27.70
N VAL A 159 1.23 -11.10 -28.51
CA VAL A 159 -0.06 -11.71 -28.19
C VAL A 159 0.08 -12.61 -26.97
N GLN A 160 1.12 -13.44 -26.91
CA GLN A 160 1.39 -14.32 -25.78
C GLN A 160 1.72 -13.52 -24.52
N ALA A 161 2.51 -12.43 -24.59
CA ALA A 161 2.74 -11.58 -23.42
C ALA A 161 1.45 -10.90 -22.90
N SER A 162 0.54 -10.47 -23.80
CA SER A 162 -0.77 -9.95 -23.38
C SER A 162 -1.69 -11.04 -22.83
N LEU A 163 -1.66 -12.23 -23.43
CA LEU A 163 -2.38 -13.40 -22.91
C LEU A 163 -1.80 -13.86 -21.58
N ASP A 164 -0.49 -13.78 -21.36
CA ASP A 164 0.16 -14.13 -20.11
C ASP A 164 -0.17 -13.10 -19.02
N ILE A 165 -0.22 -11.80 -19.34
CA ILE A 165 -0.72 -10.77 -18.40
C ILE A 165 -2.19 -11.03 -18.04
N ASN A 166 -3.04 -11.27 -19.03
CA ASN A 166 -4.46 -11.56 -18.79
C ASN A 166 -4.68 -12.89 -18.07
N ARG A 167 -3.89 -13.91 -18.40
CA ARG A 167 -3.89 -15.23 -17.75
C ARG A 167 -3.38 -15.13 -16.33
N ILE A 168 -2.36 -14.31 -16.05
CA ILE A 168 -1.93 -14.03 -14.68
C ILE A 168 -3.05 -13.33 -13.89
N ILE A 169 -3.79 -12.41 -14.51
CA ILE A 169 -4.95 -11.76 -13.88
C ILE A 169 -6.12 -12.76 -13.68
N VAL A 170 -6.35 -13.66 -14.64
CA VAL A 170 -7.49 -14.62 -14.64
C VAL A 170 -7.22 -15.89 -13.82
N GLU A 171 -6.04 -16.49 -13.90
CA GLU A 171 -5.65 -17.68 -13.13
C GLU A 171 -5.43 -17.35 -11.65
N ASN A 172 -5.08 -16.10 -11.34
CA ASN A 172 -5.12 -15.66 -9.97
C ASN A 172 -6.54 -15.28 -9.56
N LYS A 173 -7.47 -14.92 -10.44
CA LYS A 173 -8.85 -14.50 -10.10
C LYS A 173 -9.51 -15.39 -9.04
N GLU A 174 -9.42 -16.71 -9.14
CA GLU A 174 -9.98 -17.60 -8.11
C GLU A 174 -9.23 -17.53 -6.77
N LYS A 175 -7.92 -17.26 -6.73
CA LYS A 175 -7.16 -16.96 -5.49
C LYS A 175 -7.29 -15.51 -5.02
N LEU A 176 -7.69 -14.59 -5.91
CA LEU A 176 -7.93 -13.18 -5.65
C LEU A 176 -9.36 -12.94 -5.12
N PHE A 177 -10.28 -13.89 -5.33
CA PHE A 177 -11.70 -13.84 -4.94
C PHE A 177 -12.19 -15.10 -4.18
N ALA A 178 -11.30 -16.01 -3.76
CA ALA A 178 -11.67 -17.30 -3.15
C ALA A 178 -12.40 -17.22 -1.80
N ASP A 179 -12.30 -16.13 -1.06
CA ASP A 179 -13.06 -15.96 0.20
C ASP A 179 -13.98 -14.73 0.18
N GLY A 180 -14.53 -14.43 -1.01
CA GLY A 180 -15.63 -13.48 -1.15
C GLY A 180 -16.96 -14.23 -1.20
N ASP A 181 -17.44 -14.70 -0.05
CA ASP A 181 -18.84 -15.09 0.11
C ASP A 181 -19.70 -13.86 -0.24
N ALA A 182 -20.24 -13.86 -1.47
CA ALA A 182 -21.04 -12.79 -2.02
C ALA A 182 -22.46 -12.75 -1.44
N SER A 183 -22.79 -13.62 -0.47
CA SER A 183 -24.07 -13.58 0.24
C SER A 183 -24.27 -12.29 1.06
N PHE A 184 -23.24 -11.46 1.26
CA PHE A 184 -23.35 -10.22 2.01
C PHE A 184 -24.05 -9.06 1.27
N TRP A 185 -24.22 -9.15 -0.06
CA TRP A 185 -24.78 -8.05 -0.88
C TRP A 185 -26.21 -8.29 -1.40
N GLU A 186 -26.85 -9.42 -1.06
CA GLU A 186 -28.20 -9.73 -1.57
C GLU A 186 -29.34 -9.45 -0.57
N ASP A 187 -29.04 -9.20 0.70
CA ASP A 187 -30.06 -8.86 1.71
C ASP A 187 -29.84 -7.43 2.23
N ASP A 188 -30.23 -6.42 1.43
CA ASP A 188 -30.75 -5.12 1.88
C ASP A 188 -30.94 -4.17 0.68
N PHE A 189 -32.07 -4.33 -0.02
CA PHE A 189 -32.71 -3.32 -0.86
C PHE A 189 -34.17 -3.14 -0.42
#